data_AF-A0A5N6KWD5-F1
#
_entry.id   AF-A0A5N6KWD5-F1
#
_cell.length_a   1.000
_cell.length_b   1.000
_cell.length_c   1.000
_cell.angle_alpha   90.00
_cell.angle_beta   90.00
_cell.angle_gamma   90.00
#
_symmetry.space_group_name_H-M   'P 1'
#
loop_
_entity.id
_entity.type
_entity.pdbx_description
1 polymer ?
#
loop_
_entity_poly.entity_id
_entity_poly.type
_entity_poly.pdbx_seq_one_letter_code
_entity_poly.pdbx_strand_id
1 'polypeptide(L)'
;MDAQAVDAESLVLRLYEPGTDKQTVEGIAEHLRLLQLSPSGWQLADHLLKSSSSNVRFFAANTFTIKINSEGSSLSEEDLATILERLLAAYVDAVNSGDAALVIQKLCVALVALFFLASSSWAQCVRHVVCCLHASHFVPEDSLASQPDSKDITLHKKQLSAVLLFATTLAEDAQKVDHSAQRYGHVNPRIRANLQDTILVLRQALACIRSTPNADEDDAVQLLDCYQAWAAHAISELKNYPDLMDDVKLTLGSIMDLLLDSRMFVPTAVFLKGILADQQYTSLLLEDRALQLRELLFSPSAQEHFRALASGSEEPQDVAFGELAFAFGYHCAESSSLSDNPEDPLMELLHALTRTIAYDSFESTLGDSAIDFWECYNAHLKELDSYDDISASHRHWMTAIRELCEAVRIPFDGHVFVSVNRNDDFLEFHTRVLDIINDAFDTVGPANLRELVSLIKQISLPSAAPKLSSKGEATRDNFWSNTLCYLQPFEGIRPWNSPSQPRLLVICSKPSHRLYKHYQMTQPKSRHLPL
;
A
#
# COMPACT_ATOMS: atom_id res chain seq x y z
N MET A 1 7.77 -48.48 -1.53
CA MET A 1 7.91 -47.03 -1.27
C MET A 1 8.91 -46.43 -2.24
N ASP A 2 10.14 -46.96 -2.29
CA ASP A 2 11.20 -46.48 -3.20
C ASP A 2 10.78 -46.38 -4.67
N ALA A 3 10.08 -47.37 -5.21
CA ALA A 3 9.61 -47.33 -6.60
C ALA A 3 8.63 -46.19 -6.89
N GLN A 4 7.74 -45.85 -5.95
CA GLN A 4 6.78 -44.75 -6.11
C GLN A 4 7.46 -43.39 -5.97
N ALA A 5 8.46 -43.28 -5.10
CA ALA A 5 9.21 -42.04 -4.94
C ALA A 5 10.10 -41.75 -6.17
N VAL A 6 10.75 -42.77 -6.72
CA VAL A 6 11.52 -42.67 -7.97
C VAL A 6 10.60 -42.31 -9.16
N ASP A 7 9.41 -42.90 -9.22
CA ASP A 7 8.42 -42.56 -10.26
C ASP A 7 7.94 -41.10 -10.12
N ALA A 8 7.61 -40.66 -8.89
CA ALA A 8 7.22 -39.28 -8.63
C ALA A 8 8.33 -38.28 -8.98
N GLU A 9 9.58 -38.57 -8.63
CA GLU A 9 10.73 -37.73 -8.98
C GLU A 9 10.88 -37.60 -10.50
N SER A 10 10.79 -38.71 -11.23
CA SER A 10 10.80 -38.72 -12.70
C SER A 10 9.68 -37.89 -13.30
N LEU A 11 8.46 -38.01 -12.75
CA LEU A 11 7.30 -37.23 -13.18
C LEU A 11 7.48 -35.73 -12.93
N VAL A 12 8.02 -35.34 -11.77
CA VAL A 12 8.31 -33.94 -11.47
C VAL A 12 9.34 -33.38 -12.44
N LEU A 13 10.45 -34.10 -12.68
CA LEU A 13 11.47 -33.63 -13.62
C LEU A 13 10.90 -33.42 -15.02
N ARG A 14 10.09 -34.37 -15.51
CA ARG A 14 9.39 -34.26 -16.81
C ARG A 14 8.38 -33.12 -16.86
N LEU A 15 7.71 -32.80 -15.76
CA LEU A 15 6.77 -31.68 -15.71
C LEU A 15 7.46 -30.34 -16.04
N TYR A 16 8.74 -30.22 -15.68
CA TYR A 16 9.53 -29.00 -15.89
C TYR A 16 10.45 -29.07 -17.12
N GLU A 17 10.37 -30.11 -17.95
CA GLU A 17 11.13 -30.20 -19.20
C GLU A 17 10.59 -29.22 -20.26
N PRO A 18 11.44 -28.33 -20.81
CA PRO A 18 11.03 -27.40 -21.85
C PRO A 18 10.55 -28.14 -23.12
N GLY A 19 9.42 -27.71 -23.67
CA GLY A 19 8.88 -28.27 -24.92
C GLY A 19 7.94 -29.47 -24.75
N THR A 20 7.58 -29.83 -23.52
CA THR A 20 6.52 -30.82 -23.24
C THR A 20 5.16 -30.29 -23.70
N ASP A 21 4.40 -31.11 -24.42
CA ASP A 21 3.08 -30.72 -24.91
C ASP A 21 2.07 -30.54 -23.76
N LYS A 22 1.07 -29.68 -23.98
CA LYS A 22 0.09 -29.31 -22.95
C LYS A 22 -0.69 -30.52 -22.39
N GLN A 23 -1.04 -31.50 -23.22
CA GLN A 23 -1.80 -32.67 -22.76
C GLN A 23 -0.96 -33.55 -21.84
N THR A 24 0.32 -33.72 -22.17
CA THR A 24 1.27 -34.44 -21.31
C THR A 24 1.48 -33.73 -19.97
N VAL A 25 1.65 -32.39 -19.98
CA VAL A 25 1.76 -31.59 -18.75
C VAL A 25 0.53 -31.77 -17.85
N GLU A 26 -0.68 -31.67 -18.41
CA GLU A 26 -1.93 -31.86 -17.67
C GLU A 26 -2.04 -33.28 -17.08
N GLY A 27 -1.67 -34.31 -17.85
CA GLY A 27 -1.68 -35.70 -17.38
C GLY A 27 -0.68 -35.96 -16.26
N ILE A 28 0.53 -35.40 -16.36
CA ILE A 28 1.56 -35.51 -15.30
C ILE A 28 1.09 -34.77 -14.04
N ALA A 29 0.56 -33.55 -14.18
CA ALA A 29 0.08 -32.76 -13.05
C ALA A 29 -1.04 -33.47 -12.28
N GLU A 30 -1.99 -34.09 -12.98
CA GLU A 30 -3.06 -34.85 -12.33
C GLU A 30 -2.51 -36.09 -11.61
N HIS A 31 -1.57 -36.82 -12.21
CA HIS A 31 -0.94 -37.96 -11.55
C HIS A 31 -0.20 -37.55 -10.27
N LEU A 32 0.60 -36.48 -10.36
CA LEU A 32 1.32 -35.92 -9.20
C LEU A 32 0.35 -35.48 -8.10
N ARG A 33 -0.79 -34.86 -8.46
CA ARG A 33 -1.83 -34.49 -7.51
C ARG A 33 -2.43 -35.71 -6.79
N LEU A 34 -2.71 -36.80 -7.52
CA LEU A 34 -3.20 -38.05 -6.90
C LEU A 34 -2.19 -38.63 -5.91
N LEU A 35 -0.89 -38.53 -6.23
CA LEU A 35 0.17 -38.95 -5.31
C LEU A 35 0.22 -38.07 -4.06
N GLN A 36 0.04 -36.76 -4.19
CA GLN A 36 0.00 -35.83 -3.05
C GLN A 36 -1.17 -36.11 -2.09
N LEU A 37 -2.31 -36.57 -2.61
CA LEU A 37 -3.49 -36.90 -1.81
C LEU A 37 -3.49 -38.35 -1.30
N SER A 38 -2.49 -39.15 -1.69
CA SER A 38 -2.43 -40.55 -1.30
C SER A 38 -2.09 -40.72 0.20
N PRO A 39 -2.45 -41.86 0.82
CA PRO A 39 -2.05 -42.16 2.19
C PRO A 39 -0.53 -42.17 2.39
N SER A 40 0.24 -42.54 1.36
CA SER A 40 1.70 -42.53 1.38
C SER A 40 2.34 -41.17 1.09
N GLY A 41 1.52 -40.11 0.94
CA GLY A 41 2.00 -38.76 0.61
C GLY A 41 2.99 -38.18 1.62
N TRP A 42 2.88 -38.52 2.91
CA TRP A 42 3.83 -38.10 3.95
C TRP A 42 5.23 -38.68 3.73
N GLN A 43 5.32 -39.99 3.51
CA GLN A 43 6.61 -40.66 3.27
C GLN A 43 7.17 -40.30 1.91
N LEU A 44 6.31 -40.11 0.91
CA LEU A 44 6.70 -39.62 -0.40
C LEU A 44 7.38 -38.25 -0.28
N ALA A 45 6.74 -37.31 0.39
CA ALA A 45 7.29 -35.97 0.58
C ALA A 45 8.63 -36.01 1.32
N ASP A 46 8.76 -36.81 2.39
CA ASP A 46 10.02 -36.97 3.13
C ASP A 46 11.17 -37.49 2.25
N HIS A 47 10.88 -38.44 1.35
CA HIS A 47 11.87 -38.95 0.42
C HIS A 47 12.29 -37.90 -0.60
N LEU A 48 11.31 -37.23 -1.23
CA LEU A 48 11.55 -36.23 -2.28
C LEU A 48 12.29 -34.99 -1.76
N LEU A 49 12.15 -34.66 -0.48
CA LEU A 49 12.84 -33.54 0.15
C LEU A 49 14.37 -33.71 0.19
N LYS A 50 14.85 -34.95 0.08
CA LYS A 50 16.28 -35.30 0.04
C LYS A 50 16.84 -35.32 -1.40
N SER A 51 16.01 -35.05 -2.41
CA SER A 51 16.45 -34.99 -3.81
C SER A 51 17.49 -33.88 -4.00
N SER A 52 18.35 -34.05 -5.01
CA SER A 52 19.30 -33.01 -5.44
C SER A 52 18.65 -31.90 -6.28
N SER A 53 17.46 -32.15 -6.85
CA SER A 53 16.74 -31.20 -7.70
C SER A 53 15.84 -30.26 -6.87
N SER A 54 15.98 -28.94 -7.09
CA SER A 54 15.15 -27.93 -6.43
C SER A 54 13.67 -28.05 -6.80
N ASN A 55 13.35 -28.42 -8.04
CA ASN A 55 11.95 -28.65 -8.48
C ASN A 55 11.30 -29.81 -7.70
N VAL A 56 12.07 -30.86 -7.43
CA VAL A 56 11.62 -32.04 -6.68
C VAL A 56 11.43 -31.68 -5.19
N ARG A 57 12.38 -30.94 -4.60
CA ARG A 57 12.24 -30.43 -3.23
C ARG A 57 11.08 -29.45 -3.07
N PHE A 58 10.83 -28.59 -4.07
CA PHE A 58 9.66 -27.71 -4.11
C PHE A 58 8.35 -28.52 -4.11
N PHE A 59 8.27 -29.55 -4.95
CA PHE A 59 7.12 -30.46 -4.99
C PHE A 59 6.93 -31.18 -3.65
N ALA A 60 8.03 -31.61 -3.01
CA ALA A 60 8.01 -32.23 -1.69
C ALA A 60 7.42 -31.29 -0.62
N ALA A 61 7.91 -30.05 -0.56
CA ALA A 61 7.39 -29.03 0.35
C ALA A 61 5.91 -28.73 0.10
N ASN A 62 5.48 -28.65 -1.17
CA ASN A 62 4.08 -28.49 -1.53
C ASN A 62 3.22 -29.68 -1.09
N THR A 63 3.76 -30.88 -1.19
CA THR A 63 3.08 -32.10 -0.73
C THR A 63 2.85 -32.04 0.77
N PHE A 64 3.85 -31.63 1.56
CA PHE A 64 3.67 -31.38 3.01
C PHE A 64 2.56 -30.37 3.29
N THR A 65 2.52 -29.22 2.60
CA THR A 65 1.44 -28.24 2.75
C THR A 65 0.06 -28.85 2.50
N ILE A 66 -0.11 -29.61 1.42
CA ILE A 66 -1.38 -30.26 1.09
C ILE A 66 -1.78 -31.25 2.19
N LYS A 67 -0.84 -32.10 2.62
CA LYS A 67 -1.08 -33.14 3.64
C LYS A 67 -1.43 -32.53 5.00
N ILE A 68 -0.74 -31.45 5.40
CA ILE A 68 -1.04 -30.69 6.62
C ILE A 68 -2.47 -30.14 6.56
N ASN A 69 -2.86 -29.52 5.45
CA ASN A 69 -4.18 -28.91 5.31
C ASN A 69 -5.31 -29.95 5.22
N SER A 70 -5.06 -31.13 4.63
CA SER A 70 -6.10 -32.15 4.44
C SER A 70 -6.24 -33.11 5.63
N GLU A 71 -5.13 -33.47 6.27
CA GLU A 71 -5.07 -34.56 7.27
C GLU A 71 -4.49 -34.12 8.62
N GLY A 72 -3.98 -32.88 8.73
CA GLY A 72 -3.27 -32.40 9.92
C GLY A 72 -4.09 -32.41 11.21
N SER A 73 -5.41 -32.27 11.11
CA SER A 73 -6.32 -32.31 12.27
C SER A 73 -6.48 -33.71 12.89
N SER A 74 -6.12 -34.76 12.15
CA SER A 74 -6.16 -36.15 12.64
C SER A 74 -4.84 -36.65 13.23
N LEU A 75 -3.77 -35.85 13.12
CA LEU A 75 -2.44 -36.23 13.60
C LEU A 75 -2.34 -36.10 15.11
N SER A 76 -1.57 -37.01 15.72
CA SER A 76 -1.19 -36.89 17.13
C SER A 76 -0.15 -35.79 17.33
N GLU A 77 0.02 -35.33 18.57
CA GLU A 77 1.05 -34.33 18.90
C GLU A 77 2.47 -34.86 18.61
N GLU A 78 2.72 -36.16 18.80
CA GLU A 78 4.00 -36.80 18.48
C GLU A 78 4.28 -36.83 16.97
N ASP A 79 3.25 -37.12 16.16
CA ASP A 79 3.36 -37.06 14.70
C ASP A 79 3.66 -35.63 14.23
N LEU A 80 2.99 -34.63 14.83
CA LEU A 80 3.20 -33.22 14.52
C LEU A 80 4.61 -32.76 14.90
N ALA A 81 5.11 -33.15 16.07
CA ALA A 81 6.48 -32.86 16.50
C ALA A 81 7.51 -33.46 15.52
N THR A 82 7.27 -34.70 15.07
CA THR A 82 8.13 -35.37 14.09
C THR A 82 8.10 -34.66 12.72
N ILE A 83 6.94 -34.18 12.28
CA ILE A 83 6.82 -33.41 11.02
C ILE A 83 7.49 -32.05 11.16
N LEU A 84 7.31 -31.36 12.30
CA LEU A 84 7.96 -30.09 12.60
C LEU A 84 9.48 -30.22 12.55
N GLU A 85 10.05 -31.23 13.22
CA GLU A 85 11.48 -31.52 13.18
C GLU A 85 12.00 -31.63 11.74
N ARG A 86 11.32 -32.44 10.92
CA ARG A 86 11.73 -32.68 9.53
C ARG A 86 11.65 -31.42 8.68
N LEU A 87 10.53 -30.69 8.76
CA LEU A 87 10.35 -29.45 7.99
C LEU A 87 11.33 -28.37 8.42
N LEU A 88 11.58 -28.24 9.73
CA LEU A 88 12.48 -27.22 10.25
C LEU A 88 13.94 -27.55 9.95
N ALA A 89 14.35 -28.81 10.08
CA ALA A 89 15.66 -29.27 9.64
C ALA A 89 15.87 -28.99 8.15
N ALA A 90 14.90 -29.34 7.30
CA ALA A 90 14.98 -29.08 5.87
C ALA A 90 14.99 -27.59 5.53
N TYR A 91 14.25 -26.76 6.26
CA TYR A 91 14.27 -25.31 6.10
C TYR A 91 15.64 -24.74 6.43
N VAL A 92 16.24 -25.15 7.55
CA VAL A 92 17.59 -24.74 7.96
C VAL A 92 18.63 -25.17 6.92
N ASP A 93 18.56 -26.41 6.45
CA ASP A 93 19.46 -26.94 5.43
C ASP A 93 19.33 -26.16 4.11
N ALA A 94 18.10 -25.88 3.67
CA ALA A 94 17.83 -25.11 2.45
C ALA A 94 18.37 -23.68 2.54
N VAL A 95 18.20 -23.01 3.69
CA VAL A 95 18.71 -21.64 3.92
C VAL A 95 20.24 -21.62 3.96
N ASN A 96 20.85 -22.53 4.71
CA ASN A 96 22.31 -22.56 4.89
C ASN A 96 23.05 -23.00 3.62
N SER A 97 22.48 -23.92 2.84
CA SER A 97 23.04 -24.34 1.55
C SER A 97 22.78 -23.34 0.42
N GLY A 98 21.87 -22.38 0.61
CA GLY A 98 21.49 -21.41 -0.41
C GLY A 98 20.68 -22.04 -1.54
N ASP A 99 19.70 -22.87 -1.18
CA ASP A 99 18.75 -23.48 -2.11
C ASP A 99 17.91 -22.43 -2.87
N ALA A 100 17.16 -22.87 -3.88
CA ALA A 100 16.27 -22.02 -4.65
C ALA A 100 15.23 -21.35 -3.74
N ALA A 101 15.04 -20.03 -3.92
CA ALA A 101 14.13 -19.22 -3.11
C ALA A 101 12.71 -19.80 -3.01
N LEU A 102 12.19 -20.38 -4.11
CA LEU A 102 10.88 -21.04 -4.15
C LEU A 102 10.78 -22.24 -3.19
N VAL A 103 11.86 -23.00 -2.99
CA VAL A 103 11.89 -24.14 -2.05
C VAL A 103 11.82 -23.61 -0.63
N ILE A 104 12.64 -22.62 -0.29
CA ILE A 104 12.66 -21.97 1.04
C ILE A 104 11.29 -21.39 1.36
N GLN A 105 10.69 -20.66 0.42
CA GLN A 105 9.35 -20.09 0.56
C GLN A 105 8.30 -21.17 0.77
N LYS A 106 8.38 -22.29 0.04
CA LYS A 106 7.37 -23.35 0.18
C LYS A 106 7.50 -24.13 1.48
N LEU A 107 8.72 -24.35 1.98
CA LEU A 107 8.97 -24.91 3.30
C LEU A 107 8.46 -23.99 4.41
N CYS A 108 8.69 -22.68 4.27
CA CYS A 108 8.11 -21.67 5.15
C CYS A 108 6.58 -21.78 5.22
N VAL A 109 5.90 -21.82 4.07
CA VAL A 109 4.43 -22.00 4.02
C VAL A 109 3.98 -23.30 4.69
N ALA A 110 4.72 -24.41 4.51
CA ALA A 110 4.39 -25.67 5.19
C ALA A 110 4.54 -25.58 6.71
N LEU A 111 5.60 -24.93 7.22
CA LEU A 111 5.81 -24.69 8.65
C LEU A 111 4.68 -23.82 9.24
N VAL A 112 4.31 -22.73 8.56
CA VAL A 112 3.21 -21.85 8.98
C VAL A 112 1.88 -22.62 9.00
N ALA A 113 1.59 -23.42 7.98
CA ALA A 113 0.39 -24.27 7.98
C ALA A 113 0.34 -25.23 9.18
N LEU A 114 1.48 -25.81 9.57
CA LEU A 114 1.58 -26.68 10.75
C LEU A 114 1.29 -25.91 12.04
N PHE A 115 1.78 -24.67 12.17
CA PHE A 115 1.52 -23.80 13.32
C PHE A 115 0.02 -23.58 13.54
N PHE A 116 -0.75 -23.34 12.46
CA PHE A 116 -2.19 -23.07 12.54
C PHE A 116 -3.07 -24.30 12.84
N LEU A 117 -2.50 -25.50 12.92
CA LEU A 117 -3.26 -26.66 13.39
C LEU A 117 -3.66 -26.50 14.86
N ALA A 118 -4.90 -26.88 15.17
CA ALA A 118 -5.43 -26.77 16.53
C ALA A 118 -4.77 -27.73 17.53
N SER A 119 -4.24 -28.85 17.04
CA SER A 119 -3.48 -29.85 17.79
C SER A 119 -2.01 -29.46 17.98
N SER A 120 -1.52 -28.39 17.35
CA SER A 120 -0.14 -27.95 17.49
C SER A 120 0.08 -27.22 18.80
N SER A 121 1.08 -27.65 19.57
CA SER A 121 1.58 -26.98 20.78
C SER A 121 2.68 -25.95 20.49
N TRP A 122 3.14 -25.86 19.23
CA TRP A 122 4.24 -24.99 18.82
C TRP A 122 3.87 -23.51 19.01
N ALA A 123 4.42 -22.88 20.05
CA ALA A 123 4.02 -21.54 20.46
C ALA A 123 5.09 -20.47 20.15
N GLN A 124 6.36 -20.76 20.41
CA GLN A 124 7.49 -19.82 20.20
C GLN A 124 8.18 -20.07 18.86
N CYS A 125 7.42 -20.09 17.77
CA CYS A 125 7.91 -20.51 16.46
C CYS A 125 8.99 -19.61 15.86
N VAL A 126 8.89 -18.28 16.01
CA VAL A 126 9.92 -17.34 15.50
C VAL A 126 11.24 -17.58 16.25
N ARG A 127 11.19 -17.64 17.59
CA ARG A 127 12.36 -17.99 18.42
C ARG A 127 12.97 -19.33 18.01
N HIS A 128 12.12 -20.34 17.78
CA HIS A 128 12.55 -21.68 17.40
C HIS A 128 13.31 -21.66 16.06
N VAL A 129 12.78 -20.95 15.05
CA VAL A 129 13.45 -20.78 13.75
C VAL A 129 14.79 -20.04 13.92
N VAL A 130 14.82 -18.96 14.69
CA VAL A 130 16.05 -18.19 15.00
C VAL A 130 17.11 -19.10 15.62
N CYS A 131 16.75 -19.89 16.64
CA CYS A 131 17.67 -20.81 17.32
C CYS A 131 18.20 -21.89 16.38
N CYS A 132 17.34 -22.50 15.56
CA CYS A 132 17.77 -23.54 14.63
C CYS A 132 18.70 -23.02 13.54
N LEU A 133 18.41 -21.83 12.99
CA LEU A 133 19.29 -21.20 12.00
C LEU A 133 20.63 -20.82 12.62
N HIS A 134 20.63 -20.24 13.82
CA HIS A 134 21.87 -19.94 14.55
C HIS A 134 22.71 -21.18 14.81
N ALA A 135 22.08 -22.27 15.28
CA ALA A 135 22.73 -23.54 15.54
C ALA A 135 23.12 -24.28 14.25
N SER A 136 22.57 -23.88 13.10
CA SER A 136 22.71 -24.53 11.78
C SER A 136 22.22 -25.98 11.75
N HIS A 137 21.32 -26.36 12.67
CA HIS A 137 20.65 -27.66 12.72
C HIS A 137 19.34 -27.52 13.51
N PHE A 138 18.50 -28.56 13.47
CA PHE A 138 17.29 -28.62 14.28
C PHE A 138 17.63 -28.65 15.79
N VAL A 139 16.96 -27.81 16.57
CA VAL A 139 17.04 -27.77 18.03
C VAL A 139 15.69 -28.24 18.58
N PRO A 140 15.61 -29.22 19.49
CA PRO A 140 14.32 -29.62 20.07
C PRO A 140 13.63 -28.48 20.82
N GLU A 141 12.30 -28.40 20.74
CA GLU A 141 11.51 -27.31 21.37
C GLU A 141 11.73 -27.23 22.89
N ASP A 142 11.81 -28.38 23.58
CA ASP A 142 12.09 -28.47 25.02
C ASP A 142 13.45 -27.85 25.41
N SER A 143 14.37 -27.72 24.45
CA SER A 143 15.71 -27.16 24.68
C SER A 143 15.76 -25.64 24.48
N LEU A 144 14.70 -24.99 23.99
CA LEU A 144 14.69 -23.54 23.70
C LEU A 144 14.95 -22.66 24.92
N ALA A 145 14.56 -23.11 26.11
CA ALA A 145 14.82 -22.40 27.37
C ALA A 145 16.31 -22.37 27.73
N SER A 146 17.11 -23.31 27.21
CA SER A 146 18.57 -23.36 27.40
C SER A 146 19.36 -22.64 26.31
N GLN A 147 18.69 -22.23 25.23
CA GLN A 147 19.31 -21.49 24.14
C GLN A 147 19.48 -20.01 24.49
N PRO A 148 20.45 -19.30 23.88
CA PRO A 148 20.61 -17.87 24.03
C PRO A 148 19.32 -17.11 23.75
N ASP A 149 19.17 -15.92 24.33
CA ASP A 149 18.05 -15.05 24.01
C ASP A 149 18.17 -14.55 22.56
N SER A 150 17.05 -14.30 21.86
CA SER A 150 17.04 -13.89 20.46
C SER A 150 17.83 -12.59 20.24
N LYS A 151 17.88 -11.71 21.25
CA LYS A 151 18.69 -10.48 21.24
C LYS A 151 20.21 -10.74 21.24
N ASP A 152 20.64 -11.89 21.75
CA ASP A 152 22.04 -12.29 21.89
C ASP A 152 22.50 -13.14 20.68
N ILE A 153 21.55 -13.56 19.83
CA ILE A 153 21.80 -14.34 18.63
C ILE A 153 22.11 -13.39 17.47
N THR A 154 23.23 -13.62 16.78
CA THR A 154 23.58 -12.92 15.55
C THR A 154 23.43 -13.85 14.35
N LEU A 155 22.41 -13.58 13.54
CA LEU A 155 22.18 -14.22 12.24
C LEU A 155 22.91 -13.50 11.11
N HIS A 156 23.40 -14.25 10.11
CA HIS A 156 23.92 -13.66 8.88
C HIS A 156 22.79 -13.29 7.90
N LYS A 157 23.08 -12.46 6.89
CA LYS A 157 22.08 -11.90 5.94
C LYS A 157 21.06 -12.93 5.42
N LYS A 158 21.50 -14.07 4.87
CA LYS A 158 20.58 -15.10 4.36
C LYS A 158 19.67 -15.73 5.44
N GLN A 159 20.20 -15.98 6.63
CA GLN A 159 19.41 -16.50 7.75
C GLN A 159 18.39 -15.45 8.21
N LEU A 160 18.82 -14.20 8.30
CA LEU A 160 17.94 -13.11 8.71
C LEU A 160 16.79 -12.90 7.72
N SER A 161 17.09 -12.92 6.42
CA SER A 161 16.10 -12.91 5.35
C SER A 161 15.12 -14.08 5.44
N ALA A 162 15.61 -15.28 5.77
CA ALA A 162 14.75 -16.44 5.99
C ALA A 162 13.81 -16.25 7.20
N VAL A 163 14.32 -15.76 8.33
CA VAL A 163 13.47 -15.48 9.51
C VAL A 163 12.43 -14.40 9.20
N LEU A 164 12.79 -13.33 8.49
CA LEU A 164 11.84 -12.31 8.05
C LEU A 164 10.75 -12.92 7.16
N LEU A 165 11.11 -13.72 6.16
CA LEU A 165 10.14 -14.44 5.32
C LEU A 165 9.18 -15.31 6.15
N PHE A 166 9.71 -16.04 7.13
CA PHE A 166 8.91 -16.85 8.04
C PHE A 166 7.96 -16.00 8.88
N ALA A 167 8.47 -14.94 9.49
CA ALA A 167 7.70 -14.05 10.33
C ALA A 167 6.61 -13.30 9.54
N THR A 168 6.90 -12.82 8.32
CA THR A 168 5.91 -12.19 7.43
C THR A 168 4.81 -13.18 7.09
N THR A 169 5.17 -14.37 6.60
CA THR A 169 4.19 -15.41 6.22
C THR A 169 3.28 -15.79 7.39
N LEU A 170 3.85 -15.92 8.59
CA LEU A 170 3.10 -16.22 9.81
C LEU A 170 2.07 -15.14 10.15
N ALA A 171 2.46 -13.86 10.09
CA ALA A 171 1.58 -12.74 10.40
C ALA A 171 0.47 -12.56 9.35
N GLU A 172 0.79 -12.70 8.07
CA GLU A 172 -0.20 -12.64 6.98
C GLU A 172 -1.24 -13.75 7.09
N ASP A 173 -0.82 -14.98 7.35
CA ASP A 173 -1.76 -16.09 7.54
C ASP A 173 -2.58 -15.91 8.82
N ALA A 174 -2.03 -15.29 9.87
CA ALA A 174 -2.78 -14.96 11.07
C ALA A 174 -3.91 -13.96 10.80
N GLN A 175 -3.70 -13.00 9.90
CA GLN A 175 -4.72 -12.03 9.51
C GLN A 175 -5.85 -12.63 8.64
N LYS A 176 -5.56 -13.68 7.87
CA LYS A 176 -6.56 -14.39 7.05
C LYS A 176 -7.52 -15.24 7.89
N VAL A 177 -7.11 -15.59 9.11
CA VAL A 177 -7.91 -16.39 10.03
C VAL A 177 -8.99 -15.49 10.64
N ASP A 178 -10.13 -15.47 9.95
CA ASP A 178 -11.31 -14.64 10.22
C ASP A 178 -11.60 -14.44 11.72
N HIS A 179 -11.60 -13.18 12.18
CA HIS A 179 -11.92 -12.76 13.55
C HIS A 179 -13.31 -13.25 14.03
N SER A 180 -14.18 -13.67 13.10
CA SER A 180 -15.53 -14.16 13.41
C SER A 180 -15.60 -15.60 13.96
N ALA A 181 -14.51 -16.38 13.85
CA ALA A 181 -14.53 -17.78 14.25
C ALA A 181 -13.94 -18.01 15.64
N GLN A 182 -14.83 -18.30 16.60
CA GLN A 182 -14.56 -18.92 17.91
C GLN A 182 -13.61 -20.16 17.85
N ARG A 183 -13.33 -20.67 16.64
CA ARG A 183 -12.42 -21.78 16.33
C ARG A 183 -10.94 -21.43 16.47
N TYR A 184 -10.52 -20.18 16.35
CA TYR A 184 -9.09 -19.80 16.33
C TYR A 184 -8.63 -18.96 17.52
N GLY A 185 -9.48 -18.74 18.53
CA GLY A 185 -9.10 -18.02 19.75
C GLY A 185 -7.90 -18.61 20.50
N HIS A 186 -7.57 -19.89 20.26
CA HIS A 186 -6.39 -20.56 20.81
C HIS A 186 -5.09 -20.24 20.05
N VAL A 187 -5.18 -19.69 18.83
CA VAL A 187 -4.02 -19.33 18.00
C VAL A 187 -3.50 -17.92 18.34
N ASN A 188 -4.39 -16.96 18.63
CA ASN A 188 -3.98 -15.58 18.93
C ASN A 188 -2.97 -15.47 20.09
N PRO A 189 -3.11 -16.19 21.22
CA PRO A 189 -2.08 -16.19 22.26
C PRO A 189 -0.73 -16.72 21.76
N ARG A 190 -0.73 -17.72 20.87
CA ARG A 190 0.50 -18.26 20.28
C ARG A 190 1.14 -17.28 19.31
N ILE A 191 0.37 -16.65 18.41
CA ILE A 191 0.91 -15.61 17.52
C ILE A 191 1.52 -14.48 18.34
N ARG A 192 0.81 -14.02 19.38
CA ARG A 192 1.30 -12.96 20.28
C ARG A 192 2.63 -13.32 20.95
N ALA A 193 2.83 -14.58 21.32
CA ALA A 193 4.07 -15.04 21.95
C ALA A 193 5.31 -14.86 21.06
N ASN A 194 5.14 -14.63 19.75
CA ASN A 194 6.22 -14.43 18.80
C ASN A 194 6.57 -12.96 18.52
N LEU A 195 5.72 -12.02 18.93
CA LEU A 195 5.90 -10.61 18.58
C LEU A 195 7.24 -10.05 19.06
N GLN A 196 7.64 -10.35 20.30
CA GLN A 196 8.88 -9.84 20.87
C GLN A 196 10.10 -10.34 20.09
N ASP A 197 10.15 -11.63 19.77
CA ASP A 197 11.22 -12.20 18.96
C ASP A 197 11.23 -11.61 17.55
N THR A 198 10.07 -11.40 16.93
CA THR A 198 9.97 -10.71 15.63
C THR A 198 10.53 -9.28 15.69
N ILE A 199 10.21 -8.51 16.73
CA ILE A 199 10.74 -7.14 16.88
C ILE A 199 12.27 -7.16 17.04
N LEU A 200 12.83 -8.14 17.76
CA LEU A 200 14.27 -8.31 17.86
C LEU A 200 14.91 -8.62 16.50
N VAL A 201 14.29 -9.49 15.71
CA VAL A 201 14.71 -9.82 14.34
C VAL A 201 14.67 -8.58 13.44
N LEU A 202 13.57 -7.80 13.49
CA LEU A 202 13.44 -6.55 12.74
C LEU A 202 14.54 -5.54 13.10
N ARG A 203 14.83 -5.36 14.41
CA ARG A 203 15.92 -4.50 14.88
C ARG A 203 17.28 -4.98 14.40
N GLN A 204 17.51 -6.29 14.39
CA GLN A 204 18.75 -6.87 13.87
C GLN A 204 18.88 -6.62 12.34
N ALA A 205 17.78 -6.75 11.60
CA ALA A 205 17.74 -6.47 10.16
C ALA A 205 17.96 -5.00 9.84
N LEU A 206 17.34 -4.08 10.60
CA LEU A 206 17.62 -2.65 10.52
C LEU A 206 19.12 -2.35 10.73
N ALA A 207 19.73 -2.93 11.77
CA ALA A 207 21.14 -2.75 12.05
C ALA A 207 22.03 -3.30 10.92
N CYS A 208 21.65 -4.44 10.34
CA CYS A 208 22.34 -5.06 9.20
C CYS A 208 22.30 -4.16 7.96
N ILE A 209 21.12 -3.65 7.59
CA ILE A 209 20.91 -2.76 6.44
C ILE A 209 21.78 -1.49 6.58
N ARG A 210 21.72 -0.83 7.76
CA ARG A 210 22.50 0.38 8.04
C ARG A 210 24.01 0.15 7.99
N SER A 211 24.46 -1.04 8.41
CA SER A 211 25.89 -1.36 8.47
C SER A 211 26.44 -1.88 7.13
N THR A 212 25.59 -2.26 6.19
CA THR A 212 26.01 -2.91 4.94
C THR A 212 26.07 -1.88 3.80
N PRO A 213 27.26 -1.59 3.22
CA PRO A 213 27.40 -0.60 2.14
C PRO A 213 26.68 -0.99 0.83
N ASN A 214 26.44 -2.29 0.64
CA ASN A 214 25.74 -2.86 -0.51
C ASN A 214 24.42 -3.53 -0.08
N ALA A 215 23.73 -2.98 0.91
CA ALA A 215 22.36 -3.41 1.21
C ALA A 215 21.51 -3.21 -0.04
N ASP A 216 20.72 -4.23 -0.40
CA ASP A 216 19.86 -4.20 -1.56
C ASP A 216 18.52 -3.56 -1.20
N GLU A 217 17.83 -2.98 -2.18
CA GLU A 217 16.46 -2.50 -2.01
C GLU A 217 15.54 -3.63 -1.56
N ASP A 218 15.75 -4.85 -2.09
CA ASP A 218 15.04 -6.06 -1.70
C ASP A 218 15.18 -6.38 -0.20
N ASP A 219 16.32 -6.05 0.43
CA ASP A 219 16.51 -6.27 1.87
C ASP A 219 15.60 -5.34 2.69
N ALA A 220 15.44 -4.09 2.24
CA ALA A 220 14.57 -3.12 2.87
C ALA A 220 13.10 -3.50 2.66
N VAL A 221 12.70 -3.85 1.43
CA VAL A 221 11.33 -4.28 1.13
C VAL A 221 10.92 -5.45 2.02
N GLN A 222 11.76 -6.49 2.14
CA GLN A 222 11.45 -7.64 2.99
C GLN A 222 11.30 -7.26 4.48
N LEU A 223 12.12 -6.34 4.97
CA LEU A 223 12.02 -5.82 6.34
C LEU A 223 10.74 -5.01 6.55
N LEU A 224 10.39 -4.15 5.60
CA LEU A 224 9.20 -3.30 5.65
C LEU A 224 7.92 -4.14 5.57
N ASP A 225 7.87 -5.15 4.68
CA ASP A 225 6.77 -6.11 4.59
C ASP A 225 6.57 -6.87 5.91
N CYS A 226 7.68 -7.35 6.50
CA CYS A 226 7.63 -8.02 7.80
C CYS A 226 7.10 -7.08 8.89
N TYR A 227 7.57 -5.84 8.93
CA TYR A 227 7.07 -4.86 9.90
C TYR A 227 5.57 -4.60 9.67
N GLN A 228 5.13 -4.36 8.42
CA GLN A 228 3.75 -4.06 8.08
C GLN A 228 2.80 -5.18 8.50
N ALA A 229 3.15 -6.43 8.17
CA ALA A 229 2.33 -7.59 8.52
C ALA A 229 2.16 -7.74 10.06
N TRP A 230 3.22 -7.49 10.83
CA TRP A 230 3.14 -7.54 12.29
C TRP A 230 2.50 -6.32 12.92
N ALA A 231 2.67 -5.14 12.33
CA ALA A 231 2.01 -3.91 12.77
C ALA A 231 0.49 -4.00 12.61
N ALA A 232 0.00 -4.52 11.46
CA ALA A 232 -1.42 -4.79 11.24
C ALA A 232 -2.00 -5.74 12.30
N HIS A 233 -1.27 -6.83 12.59
CA HIS A 233 -1.67 -7.77 13.64
C HIS A 233 -1.65 -7.12 15.03
N ALA A 234 -0.63 -6.29 15.31
CA ALA A 234 -0.53 -5.58 16.58
C ALA A 234 -1.70 -4.61 16.81
N ILE A 235 -2.07 -3.83 15.80
CA ILE A 235 -3.18 -2.86 15.88
C ILE A 235 -4.52 -3.54 16.19
N SER A 236 -4.78 -4.68 15.52
CA SER A 236 -6.03 -5.42 15.68
C SER A 236 -6.15 -6.09 17.05
N GLU A 237 -5.09 -6.74 17.53
CA GLU A 237 -5.16 -7.67 18.66
C GLU A 237 -4.51 -7.16 19.97
N LEU A 238 -3.70 -6.09 19.95
CA LEU A 238 -2.90 -5.65 21.10
C LEU A 238 -3.41 -4.40 21.82
N LYS A 239 -4.67 -4.02 21.63
CA LYS A 239 -5.29 -2.89 22.37
C LYS A 239 -5.15 -2.98 23.90
N ASN A 240 -4.95 -4.19 24.43
CA ASN A 240 -4.78 -4.47 25.86
C ASN A 240 -3.32 -4.68 26.31
N TYR A 241 -2.33 -4.50 25.44
CA TYR A 241 -0.91 -4.76 25.72
C TYR A 241 -0.04 -3.55 25.33
N PRO A 242 -0.03 -2.49 26.15
CA PRO A 242 0.66 -1.23 25.81
C PRO A 242 2.17 -1.42 25.62
N ASP A 243 2.83 -2.21 26.49
CA ASP A 243 4.28 -2.42 26.42
C ASP A 243 4.74 -2.98 25.06
N LEU A 244 3.97 -3.93 24.51
CA LEU A 244 4.27 -4.53 23.20
C LEU A 244 4.02 -3.55 22.05
N MET A 245 3.01 -2.70 22.18
CA MET A 245 2.71 -1.66 21.20
C MET A 245 3.80 -0.59 21.17
N ASP A 246 4.39 -0.26 22.32
CA ASP A 246 5.50 0.70 22.40
C ASP A 246 6.73 0.20 21.66
N ASP A 247 7.05 -1.09 21.76
CA ASP A 247 8.15 -1.70 21.00
C ASP A 247 7.92 -1.65 19.47
N VAL A 248 6.68 -1.84 19.01
CA VAL A 248 6.30 -1.67 17.59
C VAL A 248 6.51 -0.22 17.16
N LYS A 249 6.01 0.75 17.93
CA LYS A 249 6.17 2.19 17.66
C LYS A 249 7.62 2.66 17.66
N LEU A 250 8.45 2.16 18.59
CA LEU A 250 9.89 2.45 18.63
C LEU A 250 10.60 1.91 17.37
N THR A 251 10.17 0.74 16.90
CA THR A 251 10.70 0.15 15.67
C THR A 251 10.31 0.96 14.44
N LEU A 252 9.08 1.49 14.36
CA LEU A 252 8.67 2.44 13.31
C LEU A 252 9.59 3.66 13.26
N GLY A 253 9.89 4.27 14.41
CA GLY A 253 10.80 5.42 14.47
C GLY A 253 12.19 5.10 13.88
N SER A 254 12.68 3.87 14.10
CA SER A 254 13.95 3.42 13.52
C SER A 254 13.86 3.14 12.02
N ILE A 255 12.68 2.72 11.52
CA ILE A 255 12.40 2.58 10.09
C ILE A 255 12.37 3.94 9.42
N MET A 256 11.75 4.96 10.04
CA MET A 256 11.68 6.30 9.47
C MET A 256 13.05 6.94 9.23
N ASP A 257 14.03 6.67 10.11
CA ASP A 257 15.41 7.11 9.91
C ASP A 257 16.05 6.54 8.62
N LEU A 258 15.50 5.47 8.03
CA LEU A 258 15.99 4.96 6.74
C LEU A 258 15.76 5.94 5.60
N LEU A 259 14.85 6.92 5.75
CA LEU A 259 14.71 8.05 4.82
C LEU A 259 15.98 8.92 4.74
N LEU A 260 16.89 8.83 5.71
CA LEU A 260 18.18 9.52 5.66
C LEU A 260 19.20 8.82 4.75
N ASP A 261 18.92 7.60 4.33
CA ASP A 261 19.76 6.84 3.42
C ASP A 261 19.16 6.83 2.01
N SER A 262 19.81 7.52 1.08
CA SER A 262 19.41 7.59 -0.33
C SER A 262 19.07 6.23 -0.97
N ARG A 263 19.75 5.15 -0.56
CA ARG A 263 19.53 3.80 -1.10
C ARG A 263 18.21 3.21 -0.65
N MET A 264 17.78 3.55 0.56
CA MET A 264 16.59 3.01 1.22
C MET A 264 15.41 3.99 1.13
N PHE A 265 15.60 5.16 0.53
CA PHE A 265 14.62 6.23 0.50
C PHE A 265 13.32 5.79 -0.18
N VAL A 266 13.40 5.29 -1.42
CA VAL A 266 12.22 4.88 -2.21
C VAL A 266 11.38 3.82 -1.48
N PRO A 267 11.92 2.64 -1.08
CA PRO A 267 11.10 1.62 -0.41
C PRO A 267 10.53 2.13 0.92
N THR A 268 11.29 2.93 1.68
CA THR A 268 10.83 3.49 2.95
C THR A 268 9.73 4.53 2.75
N ALA A 269 9.85 5.40 1.75
CA ALA A 269 8.85 6.42 1.43
C ALA A 269 7.54 5.79 0.95
N VAL A 270 7.62 4.79 0.07
CA VAL A 270 6.44 4.03 -0.41
C VAL A 270 5.75 3.32 0.76
N PHE A 271 6.52 2.68 1.64
CA PHE A 271 5.99 2.05 2.84
C PHE A 271 5.28 3.06 3.77
N LEU A 272 5.94 4.19 4.08
CA LEU A 272 5.36 5.22 4.97
C LEU A 272 4.12 5.88 4.35
N LYS A 273 4.10 6.10 3.03
CA LYS A 273 2.90 6.52 2.29
C LYS A 273 1.74 5.55 2.53
N GLY A 274 1.99 4.24 2.43
CA GLY A 274 0.99 3.20 2.71
C GLY A 274 0.48 3.23 4.15
N ILE A 275 1.38 3.41 5.13
CA ILE A 275 1.02 3.56 6.55
C ILE A 275 0.17 4.82 6.80
N LEU A 276 0.47 5.93 6.12
CA LEU A 276 -0.28 7.18 6.26
C LEU A 276 -1.67 7.12 5.62
N ALA A 277 -1.80 6.38 4.51
CA ALA A 277 -3.05 6.26 3.76
C ALA A 277 -4.08 5.34 4.46
N ASP A 278 -3.63 4.41 5.32
CA ASP A 278 -4.52 3.47 5.99
C ASP A 278 -4.80 3.91 7.44
N GLN A 279 -6.06 4.33 7.68
CA GLN A 279 -6.56 4.80 8.97
C GLN A 279 -6.35 3.81 10.13
N GLN A 280 -6.16 2.51 9.86
CA GLN A 280 -5.86 1.53 10.90
C GLN A 280 -4.53 1.86 11.60
N TYR A 281 -3.57 2.42 10.88
CA TYR A 281 -2.22 2.69 11.38
C TYR A 281 -2.07 4.07 12.03
N THR A 282 -3.11 4.91 12.04
CA THR A 282 -3.10 6.21 12.74
C THR A 282 -2.65 6.09 14.20
N SER A 283 -2.98 4.97 14.86
CA SER A 283 -2.56 4.70 16.25
C SER A 283 -1.05 4.47 16.43
N LEU A 284 -0.32 4.14 15.36
CA LEU A 284 1.15 4.02 15.36
C LEU A 284 1.82 5.38 15.18
N LEU A 285 1.18 6.27 14.42
CA LEU A 285 1.63 7.63 14.16
C LEU A 285 1.20 8.57 15.29
N LEU A 286 1.72 8.32 16.50
CA LEU A 286 1.60 9.26 17.62
C LEU A 286 2.26 10.61 17.26
N GLU A 287 1.91 11.66 18.02
CA GLU A 287 2.41 13.03 17.84
C GLU A 287 3.95 13.10 17.69
N ASP A 288 4.70 12.35 18.51
CA ASP A 288 6.17 12.28 18.42
C ASP A 288 6.68 11.74 17.07
N ARG A 289 5.97 10.79 16.46
CA ARG A 289 6.34 10.19 15.17
C ARG A 289 5.91 11.07 14.01
N ALA A 290 4.76 11.71 14.10
CA ALA A 290 4.37 12.73 13.13
C ALA A 290 5.39 13.89 13.12
N LEU A 291 5.88 14.31 14.30
CA LEU A 291 6.94 15.32 14.42
C LEU A 291 8.25 14.84 13.78
N GLN A 292 8.67 13.59 14.06
CA GLN A 292 9.88 13.01 13.43
C GLN A 292 9.76 12.99 11.90
N LEU A 293 8.61 12.58 11.35
CA LEU A 293 8.40 12.57 9.90
C LEU A 293 8.47 13.99 9.33
N ARG A 294 7.85 14.95 10.03
CA ARG A 294 7.92 16.35 9.65
C ARG A 294 9.37 16.83 9.61
N GLU A 295 10.18 16.56 10.64
CA GLU A 295 11.60 16.91 10.65
C GLU A 295 12.37 16.30 9.47
N LEU A 296 12.06 15.06 9.09
CA LEU A 296 12.66 14.39 7.94
C LEU A 296 12.25 15.03 6.60
N LEU A 297 10.99 15.42 6.44
CA LEU A 297 10.48 16.11 5.25
C LEU A 297 11.07 17.52 5.07
N PHE A 298 11.58 18.14 6.13
CA PHE A 298 12.27 19.44 6.08
C PHE A 298 13.80 19.32 6.18
N SER A 299 14.34 18.10 6.17
CA SER A 299 15.77 17.85 6.23
C SER A 299 16.50 18.41 4.99
N PRO A 300 17.83 18.63 5.06
CA PRO A 300 18.62 19.06 3.89
C PRO A 300 18.47 18.11 2.69
N SER A 301 18.38 16.79 2.94
CA SER A 301 18.18 15.78 1.88
C SER A 301 16.81 15.95 1.20
N ALA A 302 15.76 16.16 1.99
CA ALA A 302 14.42 16.42 1.45
C ALA A 302 14.36 17.69 0.58
N GLN A 303 15.13 18.73 0.95
CA GLN A 303 15.23 19.93 0.12
C GLN A 303 15.91 19.67 -1.23
N GLU A 304 16.81 18.70 -1.32
CA GLU A 304 17.43 18.31 -2.59
C GLU A 304 16.41 17.63 -3.50
N HIS A 305 15.63 16.68 -2.99
CA HIS A 305 14.51 16.05 -3.72
C HIS A 305 13.48 17.08 -4.19
N PHE A 306 13.09 18.01 -3.32
CA PHE A 306 12.20 19.11 -3.70
C PHE A 306 12.78 19.97 -4.84
N ARG A 307 14.05 20.35 -4.77
CA ARG A 307 14.70 21.15 -5.84
C ARG A 307 14.78 20.37 -7.15
N ALA A 308 15.03 19.06 -7.07
CA ALA A 308 15.04 18.20 -8.24
C ALA A 308 13.66 18.13 -8.90
N LEU A 309 12.58 17.89 -8.13
CA LEU A 309 11.20 17.97 -8.60
C LEU A 309 10.89 19.34 -9.23
N ALA A 310 11.27 20.43 -8.55
CA ALA A 310 11.05 21.79 -9.06
C ALA A 310 11.80 22.10 -10.36
N SER A 311 12.86 21.33 -10.67
CA SER A 311 13.58 21.39 -11.93
C SER A 311 13.05 20.42 -13.00
N GLY A 312 11.99 19.66 -12.71
CA GLY A 312 11.38 18.69 -13.62
C GLY A 312 12.00 17.28 -13.55
N SER A 313 12.59 16.90 -12.41
CA SER A 313 13.07 15.53 -12.21
C SER A 313 11.91 14.54 -12.10
N GLU A 314 12.01 13.42 -12.80
CA GLU A 314 11.09 12.28 -12.72
C GLU A 314 11.76 11.05 -12.09
N GLU A 315 12.90 11.25 -11.41
CA GLU A 315 13.60 10.17 -10.74
C GLU A 315 12.72 9.56 -9.63
N PRO A 316 12.70 8.23 -9.44
CA PRO A 316 11.78 7.56 -8.50
C PRO A 316 11.83 8.09 -7.07
N GLN A 317 13.02 8.45 -6.59
CA GLN A 317 13.24 9.02 -5.26
C GLN A 317 12.61 10.41 -5.09
N ASP A 318 12.65 11.24 -6.13
CA ASP A 318 12.13 12.60 -6.10
C ASP A 318 10.60 12.54 -6.13
N VAL A 319 10.03 11.68 -6.99
CA VAL A 319 8.59 11.43 -7.03
C VAL A 319 8.11 10.86 -5.69
N ALA A 320 8.77 9.83 -5.15
CA ALA A 320 8.41 9.22 -3.87
C ALA A 320 8.46 10.23 -2.71
N PHE A 321 9.39 11.19 -2.73
CA PHE A 321 9.43 12.29 -1.76
C PHE A 321 8.16 13.14 -1.82
N GLY A 322 7.77 13.58 -3.03
CA GLY A 322 6.58 14.39 -3.23
C GLY A 322 5.30 13.66 -2.79
N GLU A 323 5.18 12.38 -3.14
CA GLU A 323 4.05 11.55 -2.72
C GLU A 323 3.99 11.36 -1.21
N LEU A 324 5.12 11.12 -0.54
CA LEU A 324 5.20 11.00 0.90
C LEU A 324 4.79 12.32 1.59
N ALA A 325 5.22 13.46 1.05
CA ALA A 325 4.84 14.77 1.57
C ALA A 325 3.32 15.01 1.46
N PHE A 326 2.70 14.69 0.31
CA PHE A 326 1.25 14.77 0.15
C PHE A 326 0.51 13.81 1.08
N ALA A 327 0.95 12.56 1.21
CA ALA A 327 0.36 11.60 2.13
C ALA A 327 0.45 12.06 3.59
N PHE A 328 1.56 12.70 3.97
CA PHE A 328 1.69 13.29 5.30
C PHE A 328 0.75 14.49 5.50
N GLY A 329 0.64 15.37 4.50
CA GLY A 329 -0.33 16.46 4.49
C GLY A 329 -1.77 15.95 4.64
N TYR A 330 -2.12 14.90 3.90
CA TYR A 330 -3.44 14.24 3.97
C TYR A 330 -3.71 13.75 5.39
N HIS A 331 -2.76 13.03 5.98
CA HIS A 331 -2.87 12.56 7.36
C HIS A 331 -3.05 13.71 8.37
N CYS A 332 -2.31 14.82 8.21
CA CYS A 332 -2.47 15.99 9.05
C CYS A 332 -3.86 16.64 8.91
N ALA A 333 -4.42 16.69 7.70
CA ALA A 333 -5.76 17.21 7.45
C ALA A 333 -6.84 16.33 8.10
N GLU A 334 -6.80 15.00 7.89
CA GLU A 334 -7.75 14.06 8.52
C GLU A 334 -7.68 14.10 10.05
N SER A 335 -6.48 14.17 10.63
CA SER A 335 -6.29 14.20 12.08
C SER A 335 -6.56 15.57 12.71
N SER A 336 -6.97 16.57 11.92
CA SER A 336 -7.12 17.97 12.38
C SER A 336 -5.85 18.54 13.03
N SER A 337 -4.69 18.02 12.63
CA SER A 337 -3.36 18.45 13.11
C SER A 337 -2.69 19.45 12.17
N LEU A 338 -3.28 19.68 11.00
CA LEU A 338 -2.82 20.68 10.05
C LEU A 338 -3.08 22.08 10.61
N SER A 339 -2.08 22.96 10.54
CA SER A 339 -2.24 24.32 11.04
C SER A 339 -3.00 25.18 10.02
N ASP A 340 -3.98 25.96 10.50
CA ASP A 340 -4.59 27.04 9.72
C ASP A 340 -3.68 28.29 9.61
N ASN A 341 -2.47 28.22 10.17
CA ASN A 341 -1.51 29.31 10.06
C ASN A 341 -1.06 29.46 8.60
N PRO A 342 -1.24 30.64 7.97
CA PRO A 342 -0.77 30.90 6.62
C PRO A 342 0.74 30.76 6.44
N GLU A 343 1.50 30.74 7.53
CA GLU A 343 2.96 30.55 7.57
C GLU A 343 3.36 29.11 7.93
N ASP A 344 2.44 28.12 7.88
CA ASP A 344 2.80 26.72 8.11
C ASP A 344 3.75 26.22 6.99
N PRO A 345 5.01 25.84 7.32
CA PRO A 345 5.96 25.33 6.34
C PRO A 345 5.46 24.11 5.54
N LEU A 346 4.56 23.31 6.12
CA LEU A 346 3.97 22.16 5.43
C LEU A 346 3.03 22.61 4.33
N MET A 347 2.17 23.60 4.59
CA MET A 347 1.30 24.15 3.55
C MET A 347 2.10 24.81 2.44
N GLU A 348 3.17 25.53 2.77
CA GLU A 348 4.07 26.10 1.77
C GLU A 348 4.72 25.02 0.89
N LEU A 349 5.19 23.93 1.49
CA LEU A 349 5.76 22.78 0.77
C LEU A 349 4.73 22.13 -0.17
N LEU A 350 3.52 21.88 0.31
CA LEU A 350 2.46 21.22 -0.48
C LEU A 350 2.01 22.08 -1.67
N HIS A 351 1.88 23.40 -1.47
CA HIS A 351 1.68 24.33 -2.59
C HIS A 351 2.86 24.30 -3.57
N ALA A 352 4.08 24.29 -3.05
CA ALA A 352 5.28 24.26 -3.88
C ALA A 352 5.37 22.99 -4.73
N LEU A 353 5.05 21.83 -4.16
CA LEU A 353 4.94 20.55 -4.87
C LEU A 353 3.78 20.56 -5.88
N THR A 354 2.65 21.16 -5.54
CA THR A 354 1.52 21.28 -6.49
C THR A 354 1.94 22.07 -7.74
N ARG A 355 2.80 23.09 -7.58
CA ARG A 355 3.35 23.86 -8.70
C ARG A 355 4.39 23.10 -9.53
N THR A 356 4.98 22.02 -9.02
CA THR A 356 5.93 21.20 -9.80
C THR A 356 5.22 20.21 -10.71
N ILE A 357 3.91 20.00 -10.52
CA ILE A 357 3.11 19.11 -11.38
C ILE A 357 3.06 19.74 -12.78
N ALA A 358 3.73 19.10 -13.72
CA ALA A 358 3.85 19.56 -15.08
C ALA A 358 2.74 18.96 -15.96
N TYR A 359 2.45 19.63 -17.07
CA TYR A 359 1.47 19.13 -18.02
C TYR A 359 1.97 17.89 -18.78
N ASP A 360 3.25 17.53 -18.76
CA ASP A 360 3.78 16.36 -19.50
C ASP A 360 4.06 15.16 -18.59
N SER A 361 3.93 15.32 -17.27
CA SER A 361 4.16 14.29 -16.27
C SER A 361 2.94 13.39 -16.02
N PHE A 362 2.23 12.97 -17.08
CA PHE A 362 1.00 12.16 -16.94
C PHE A 362 1.25 10.75 -16.40
N GLU A 363 2.49 10.25 -16.52
CA GLU A 363 2.91 8.99 -15.90
C GLU A 363 3.24 9.16 -14.40
N SER A 364 3.28 10.40 -13.91
CA SER A 364 3.61 10.70 -12.52
C SER A 364 2.38 10.62 -11.63
N THR A 365 2.41 9.70 -10.68
CA THR A 365 1.44 9.52 -9.60
C THR A 365 1.44 10.67 -8.58
N LEU A 366 2.37 11.62 -8.72
CA LEU A 366 2.43 12.83 -7.90
C LEU A 366 1.18 13.70 -8.07
N GLY A 367 0.65 13.78 -9.29
CA GLY A 367 -0.57 14.54 -9.58
C GLY A 367 -1.78 14.01 -8.82
N ASP A 368 -1.97 12.69 -8.82
CA ASP A 368 -3.04 12.04 -8.07
C ASP A 368 -2.90 12.26 -6.57
N SER A 369 -1.68 12.14 -6.04
CA SER A 369 -1.41 12.39 -4.62
C SER A 369 -1.75 13.83 -4.20
N ALA A 370 -1.50 14.81 -5.08
CA ALA A 370 -1.86 16.20 -4.83
C ALA A 370 -3.37 16.41 -4.83
N ILE A 371 -4.08 15.80 -5.79
CA ILE A 371 -5.54 15.84 -5.86
C ILE A 371 -6.16 15.26 -4.59
N ASP A 372 -5.74 14.06 -4.18
CA ASP A 372 -6.27 13.37 -2.99
C ASP A 372 -6.11 14.24 -1.73
N PHE A 373 -4.94 14.86 -1.57
CA PHE A 373 -4.68 15.80 -0.48
C PHE A 373 -5.63 17.01 -0.52
N TRP A 374 -5.74 17.68 -1.67
CA TRP A 374 -6.54 18.89 -1.80
C TRP A 374 -8.04 18.62 -1.66
N GLU A 375 -8.54 17.47 -2.11
CA GLU A 375 -9.90 17.00 -1.84
C GLU A 375 -10.15 16.79 -0.34
N CYS A 376 -9.23 16.13 0.35
CA CYS A 376 -9.29 15.93 1.80
C CYS A 376 -9.26 17.27 2.56
N TYR A 377 -8.37 18.18 2.17
CA TYR A 377 -8.30 19.52 2.75
C TYR A 377 -9.62 20.28 2.56
N ASN A 378 -10.23 20.20 1.38
CA ASN A 378 -11.54 20.81 1.14
C ASN A 378 -12.66 20.20 1.99
N ALA A 379 -12.63 18.88 2.22
CA ALA A 379 -13.56 18.23 3.13
C ALA A 379 -13.38 18.75 4.56
N HIS A 380 -12.13 18.85 5.03
CA HIS A 380 -11.80 19.43 6.34
C HIS A 380 -12.31 20.88 6.47
N LEU A 381 -12.15 21.72 5.42
CA LEU A 381 -12.69 23.09 5.43
C LEU A 381 -14.21 23.14 5.61
N LYS A 382 -14.95 22.20 5.02
CA LYS A 382 -16.42 22.14 5.13
C LYS A 382 -16.89 21.79 6.55
N GLU A 383 -16.02 21.20 7.36
CA GLU A 383 -16.31 20.85 8.76
C GLU A 383 -16.02 21.99 9.75
N LEU A 384 -15.34 23.07 9.32
CA LEU A 384 -15.05 24.22 10.18
C LEU A 384 -16.32 25.07 10.41
N ASP A 385 -16.75 25.19 11.68
CA ASP A 385 -18.00 25.84 12.09
C ASP A 385 -17.98 27.39 12.11
N SER A 386 -16.83 28.04 11.93
CA SER A 386 -16.58 29.46 12.25
C SER A 386 -16.06 30.28 11.06
N TYR A 387 -16.79 31.33 10.63
CA TYR A 387 -16.40 32.18 9.48
C TYR A 387 -15.06 32.93 9.65
N ASP A 388 -14.63 33.18 10.90
CA ASP A 388 -13.37 33.89 11.18
C ASP A 388 -12.14 32.96 11.11
N ASP A 389 -12.30 31.66 11.39
CA ASP A 389 -11.23 30.64 11.24
C ASP A 389 -10.89 30.36 9.77
N ILE A 390 -11.86 30.50 8.87
CA ILE A 390 -11.73 29.96 7.51
C ILE A 390 -11.00 30.96 6.56
N SER A 391 -10.70 32.19 7.00
CA SER A 391 -10.13 33.21 6.08
C SER A 391 -8.72 32.88 5.59
N ALA A 392 -7.88 32.23 6.39
CA ALA A 392 -6.57 31.75 5.98
C ALA A 392 -6.67 30.46 5.17
N SER A 393 -7.47 29.52 5.64
CA SER A 393 -7.66 28.20 5.04
C SER A 393 -8.34 28.28 3.66
N HIS A 394 -9.29 29.22 3.46
CA HIS A 394 -9.81 29.56 2.14
C HIS A 394 -8.77 30.14 1.18
N ARG A 395 -7.77 30.88 1.68
CA ARG A 395 -6.69 31.40 0.82
C ARG A 395 -5.81 30.27 0.32
N HIS A 396 -5.48 29.29 1.17
CA HIS A 396 -4.78 28.08 0.74
C HIS A 396 -5.57 27.34 -0.32
N TRP A 397 -6.85 27.07 -0.06
CA TRP A 397 -7.71 26.38 -1.03
C TRP A 397 -7.79 27.10 -2.39
N MET A 398 -8.00 28.42 -2.39
CA MET A 398 -8.02 29.21 -3.62
C MET A 398 -6.67 29.30 -4.32
N THR A 399 -5.57 29.12 -3.59
CA THR A 399 -4.22 29.05 -4.19
C THR A 399 -4.01 27.69 -4.83
N ALA A 400 -4.36 26.61 -4.15
CA ALA A 400 -4.28 25.24 -4.65
C ALA A 400 -5.06 25.07 -5.96
N ILE A 401 -6.29 25.58 -6.02
CA ILE A 401 -7.10 25.54 -7.25
C ILE A 401 -6.37 26.21 -8.42
N ARG A 402 -5.74 27.37 -8.20
CA ARG A 402 -4.98 28.04 -9.27
C ARG A 402 -3.83 27.19 -9.76
N GLU A 403 -3.12 26.57 -8.83
CA GLU A 403 -1.94 25.75 -9.12
C GLU A 403 -2.36 24.51 -9.92
N LEU A 404 -3.42 23.81 -9.51
CA LEU A 404 -4.01 22.69 -10.25
C LEU A 404 -4.55 23.12 -11.63
N CYS A 405 -5.15 24.32 -11.74
CA CYS A 405 -5.60 24.86 -13.02
C CYS A 405 -4.44 25.10 -13.99
N GLU A 406 -3.28 25.57 -13.50
CA GLU A 406 -2.09 25.72 -14.33
C GLU A 406 -1.47 24.36 -14.68
N ALA A 407 -1.54 23.35 -13.80
CA ALA A 407 -1.04 22.01 -14.08
C ALA A 407 -1.77 21.33 -15.25
N VAL A 408 -3.08 21.51 -15.37
CA VAL A 408 -3.88 20.96 -16.50
C VAL A 408 -3.87 21.82 -17.75
N ARG A 409 -3.13 22.94 -17.75
CA ARG A 409 -3.09 23.87 -18.86
C ARG A 409 -2.28 23.30 -20.02
N ILE A 410 -2.97 22.94 -21.10
CA ILE A 410 -2.33 22.39 -22.30
C ILE A 410 -1.52 23.48 -23.02
N PRO A 411 -0.19 23.32 -23.21
CA PRO A 411 0.58 24.22 -24.05
C PRO A 411 0.23 24.00 -25.52
N PHE A 412 -0.02 25.09 -26.23
CA PHE A 412 -0.35 25.08 -27.65
C PHE A 412 0.88 24.88 -28.53
N ASP A 413 1.42 23.67 -28.52
CA ASP A 413 2.25 23.13 -29.60
C ASP A 413 1.45 22.06 -30.35
N GLY A 414 1.36 22.17 -31.69
CA GLY A 414 0.50 21.33 -32.52
C GLY A 414 0.87 19.84 -32.49
N HIS A 415 2.09 19.49 -32.06
CA HIS A 415 2.52 18.11 -31.85
C HIS A 415 2.07 17.56 -30.49
N VAL A 416 2.07 18.39 -29.44
CA VAL A 416 1.66 18.05 -28.07
C VAL A 416 0.15 17.82 -27.99
N PHE A 417 -0.63 18.62 -28.72
CA PHE A 417 -2.09 18.50 -28.70
C PHE A 417 -2.61 17.12 -29.19
N VAL A 418 -1.90 16.48 -30.12
CA VAL A 418 -2.32 15.20 -30.72
C VAL A 418 -1.94 14.00 -29.84
N SER A 419 -0.84 14.07 -29.08
CA SER A 419 -0.46 13.02 -28.12
C SER A 419 -1.33 13.07 -26.86
N VAL A 420 -1.61 14.27 -26.35
CA VAL A 420 -2.42 14.51 -25.15
C VAL A 420 -3.86 14.00 -25.30
N ASN A 421 -4.49 14.21 -26.46
CA ASN A 421 -5.86 13.72 -26.71
C ASN A 421 -5.96 12.18 -26.94
N ARG A 422 -4.86 11.45 -26.78
CA ARG A 422 -4.81 9.99 -26.88
C ARG A 422 -4.34 9.33 -25.58
N ASN A 423 -4.03 10.12 -24.55
CA ASN A 423 -3.58 9.61 -23.27
C ASN A 423 -4.79 9.58 -22.31
N ASP A 424 -5.23 8.37 -21.95
CA ASP A 424 -6.37 8.18 -21.05
C ASP A 424 -6.06 8.70 -19.63
N ASP A 425 -4.82 8.56 -19.17
CA ASP A 425 -4.38 8.99 -17.83
C ASP A 425 -4.43 10.53 -17.69
N PHE A 426 -4.07 11.25 -18.76
CA PHE A 426 -4.24 12.72 -18.77
C PHE A 426 -5.71 13.12 -18.69
N LEU A 427 -6.58 12.46 -19.45
CA LEU A 427 -8.00 12.77 -19.47
C LEU A 427 -8.63 12.50 -18.10
N GLU A 428 -8.21 11.43 -17.43
CA GLU A 428 -8.60 11.13 -16.06
C GLU A 428 -8.15 12.22 -15.09
N PHE A 429 -6.85 12.55 -15.06
CA PHE A 429 -6.31 13.62 -14.22
C PHE A 429 -7.02 14.96 -14.45
N HIS A 430 -7.19 15.37 -15.72
CA HIS A 430 -7.91 16.58 -16.08
C HIS A 430 -9.37 16.56 -15.61
N THR A 431 -10.04 15.41 -15.67
CA THR A 431 -11.42 15.25 -15.18
C THR A 431 -11.47 15.43 -13.67
N ARG A 432 -10.54 14.79 -12.93
CA ARG A 432 -10.45 14.94 -11.47
C ARG A 432 -10.21 16.39 -11.03
N VAL A 433 -9.32 17.12 -11.71
CA VAL A 433 -9.10 18.56 -11.44
C VAL A 433 -10.37 19.38 -11.69
N LEU A 434 -11.15 19.07 -12.73
CA LEU A 434 -12.44 19.75 -12.95
C LEU A 434 -13.44 19.44 -11.83
N ASP A 435 -13.47 18.21 -11.33
CA ASP A 435 -14.34 17.83 -10.22
C ASP A 435 -13.96 18.58 -8.93
N ILE A 436 -12.67 18.70 -8.61
CA ILE A 436 -12.16 19.55 -7.52
C ILE A 436 -12.62 21.01 -7.68
N ILE A 437 -12.51 21.58 -8.88
CA ILE A 437 -12.91 22.97 -9.15
C ILE A 437 -14.43 23.14 -8.94
N ASN A 438 -15.22 22.13 -9.32
CA ASN A 438 -16.66 22.14 -9.07
C ASN A 438 -16.94 22.09 -7.56
N ASP A 439 -16.26 21.22 -6.82
CA ASP A 439 -16.41 21.08 -5.38
C ASP A 439 -15.93 22.32 -4.60
N ALA A 440 -14.98 23.07 -5.16
CA ALA A 440 -14.53 24.33 -4.59
C ALA A 440 -15.64 25.39 -4.54
N PHE A 441 -16.61 25.32 -5.44
CA PHE A 441 -17.73 26.26 -5.49
C PHE A 441 -18.54 26.27 -4.18
N ASP A 442 -18.77 25.07 -3.63
CA ASP A 442 -19.57 24.88 -2.43
C ASP A 442 -18.87 25.44 -1.19
N THR A 443 -17.54 25.36 -1.14
CA THR A 443 -16.73 25.82 0.00
C THR A 443 -16.49 27.33 -0.04
N VAL A 444 -16.11 27.87 -1.20
CA VAL A 444 -15.65 29.26 -1.30
C VAL A 444 -16.81 30.26 -1.41
N GLY A 445 -17.96 29.79 -1.90
CA GLY A 445 -19.18 30.59 -1.98
C GLY A 445 -19.15 31.72 -3.04
N PRO A 446 -20.21 32.54 -3.09
CA PRO A 446 -20.47 33.43 -4.23
C PRO A 446 -19.51 34.61 -4.36
N ALA A 447 -18.74 34.95 -3.33
CA ALA A 447 -17.83 36.10 -3.34
C ALA A 447 -16.63 35.89 -4.29
N ASN A 448 -16.11 34.66 -4.35
CA ASN A 448 -14.96 34.30 -5.19
C ASN A 448 -15.36 33.53 -6.46
N LEU A 449 -16.66 33.37 -6.70
CA LEU A 449 -17.23 32.80 -7.93
C LEU A 449 -16.69 33.48 -9.19
N ARG A 450 -16.46 34.80 -9.15
CA ARG A 450 -15.86 35.54 -10.27
C ARG A 450 -14.43 35.09 -10.57
N GLU A 451 -13.66 34.76 -9.54
CA GLU A 451 -12.29 34.28 -9.67
C GLU A 451 -12.28 32.85 -10.21
N LEU A 452 -13.09 31.94 -9.66
CA LEU A 452 -13.26 30.57 -10.18
C LEU A 452 -13.68 30.57 -11.66
N VAL A 453 -14.68 31.38 -12.03
CA VAL A 453 -15.10 31.52 -13.43
C VAL A 453 -13.98 32.06 -14.32
N SER A 454 -13.11 32.92 -13.80
CA SER A 454 -11.96 33.43 -14.55
C SER A 454 -10.90 32.35 -14.79
N LEU A 455 -10.63 31.50 -13.79
CA LEU A 455 -9.68 30.38 -13.87
C LEU A 455 -10.18 29.30 -14.84
N ILE A 456 -11.44 28.90 -14.72
CA ILE A 456 -12.09 27.95 -15.64
C ILE A 456 -12.01 28.44 -17.09
N LYS A 457 -12.24 29.74 -17.32
CA LYS A 457 -12.13 30.33 -18.66
C LYS A 457 -10.69 30.31 -19.18
N GLN A 458 -9.69 30.48 -18.33
CA GLN A 458 -8.27 30.42 -18.72
C GLN A 458 -7.85 28.99 -19.08
N ILE A 459 -8.36 27.98 -18.36
CA ILE A 459 -8.19 26.57 -18.74
C ILE A 459 -8.89 26.31 -20.09
N SER A 460 -10.08 26.88 -20.29
CA SER A 460 -10.95 26.55 -21.44
C SER A 460 -10.67 27.30 -22.75
N LEU A 461 -9.94 28.41 -22.72
CA LEU A 461 -9.76 29.31 -23.87
C LEU A 461 -8.30 29.80 -23.98
N PRO A 462 -7.56 29.49 -25.06
CA PRO A 462 -6.23 30.04 -25.25
C PRO A 462 -6.28 31.54 -25.57
N SER A 463 -5.43 32.34 -24.93
CA SER A 463 -5.38 33.79 -25.11
C SER A 463 -4.80 34.25 -26.46
N ALA A 464 -4.22 33.35 -27.27
CA ALA A 464 -3.84 33.58 -28.67
C ALA A 464 -3.45 32.26 -29.34
N ALA A 465 -4.21 31.78 -30.33
CA ALA A 465 -3.88 30.55 -31.06
C ALA A 465 -3.19 30.86 -32.42
N PRO A 466 -2.06 30.21 -32.77
CA PRO A 466 -1.59 30.11 -34.14
C PRO A 466 -2.53 29.21 -34.98
N LYS A 467 -2.63 29.44 -36.30
CA LYS A 467 -3.44 28.60 -37.19
C LYS A 467 -2.90 27.17 -37.23
N LEU A 468 -3.70 26.20 -36.76
CA LEU A 468 -3.41 24.77 -36.82
C LEU A 468 -3.72 24.21 -38.22
N SER A 469 -3.20 23.01 -38.53
CA SER A 469 -3.62 22.27 -39.73
C SER A 469 -5.09 21.82 -39.62
N SER A 470 -5.77 21.60 -40.75
CA SER A 470 -7.19 21.20 -40.77
C SER A 470 -7.50 19.92 -39.99
N LYS A 471 -6.52 19.02 -39.84
CA LYS A 471 -6.63 17.81 -39.00
C LYS A 471 -6.53 18.15 -37.50
N GLY A 472 -5.65 19.09 -37.14
CA GLY A 472 -5.51 19.60 -35.77
C GLY A 472 -6.71 20.43 -35.32
N GLU A 473 -7.37 21.17 -36.22
CA GLU A 473 -8.60 21.92 -35.91
C GLU A 473 -9.78 20.98 -35.57
N ALA A 474 -9.97 19.89 -36.32
CA ALA A 474 -11.03 18.91 -36.03
C ALA A 474 -10.81 18.15 -34.70
N THR A 475 -9.56 17.82 -34.38
CA THR A 475 -9.20 17.20 -33.08
C THR A 475 -9.38 18.18 -31.93
N ARG A 476 -9.07 19.46 -32.16
CA ARG A 476 -9.29 20.55 -31.21
C ARG A 476 -10.77 20.73 -30.90
N ASP A 477 -11.62 20.79 -31.91
CA ASP A 477 -13.05 21.00 -31.73
C ASP A 477 -13.72 19.82 -31.01
N ASN A 478 -13.24 18.58 -31.18
CA ASN A 478 -13.73 17.42 -30.41
C ASN A 478 -13.29 17.43 -28.94
N PHE A 479 -12.02 17.73 -28.66
CA PHE A 479 -11.50 17.83 -27.28
C PHE A 479 -12.26 18.93 -26.52
N TRP A 480 -12.34 20.14 -27.09
CA TRP A 480 -13.10 21.23 -26.48
C TRP A 480 -14.60 20.95 -26.43
N SER A 481 -15.19 20.25 -27.39
CA SER A 481 -16.60 19.84 -27.28
C SER A 481 -16.83 18.87 -26.10
N ASN A 482 -15.85 18.05 -25.74
CA ASN A 482 -15.93 17.16 -24.58
C ASN A 482 -15.66 17.92 -23.27
N THR A 483 -14.63 18.77 -23.21
CA THR A 483 -14.28 19.59 -22.04
C THR A 483 -15.32 20.70 -21.77
N LEU A 484 -15.82 21.39 -22.80
CA LEU A 484 -16.91 22.39 -22.70
C LEU A 484 -18.29 21.75 -22.53
N CYS A 485 -18.46 20.45 -22.78
CA CYS A 485 -19.70 19.76 -22.37
C CYS A 485 -19.85 19.72 -20.85
N TYR A 486 -18.75 19.75 -20.09
CA TYR A 486 -18.77 19.88 -18.62
C TYR A 486 -18.99 21.32 -18.14
N LEU A 487 -18.75 22.30 -19.01
CA LEU A 487 -18.81 23.73 -18.67
C LEU A 487 -19.62 24.49 -19.72
N GLN A 488 -20.92 24.21 -19.83
CA GLN A 488 -21.78 25.08 -20.63
C GLN A 488 -21.96 26.44 -19.94
N PRO A 489 -21.63 27.57 -20.60
CA PRO A 489 -21.98 28.88 -20.09
C PRO A 489 -23.49 29.08 -20.24
N PHE A 490 -24.18 29.45 -19.15
CA PHE A 490 -25.52 30.03 -19.23
C PHE A 490 -25.43 31.41 -19.93
N GLU A 491 -25.55 31.44 -21.25
CA GLU A 491 -25.83 32.68 -22.00
C GLU A 491 -27.30 33.08 -21.77
N GLY A 492 -27.57 33.77 -20.66
CA GLY A 492 -28.95 34.12 -20.33
C GLY A 492 -29.18 34.99 -19.10
N ILE A 493 -28.30 35.93 -18.77
CA ILE A 493 -28.62 36.94 -17.74
C ILE A 493 -29.23 38.17 -18.42
N ARG A 494 -30.58 38.26 -18.44
CA ARG A 494 -31.24 39.57 -18.44
C ARG A 494 -31.31 40.07 -16.99
N PRO A 495 -31.18 41.38 -16.73
CA PRO A 495 -31.23 41.90 -15.37
C PRO A 495 -32.63 41.68 -14.79
N TRP A 496 -32.74 40.84 -13.75
CA TRP A 496 -33.96 40.69 -12.95
C TRP A 496 -33.80 41.51 -11.67
N ASN A 497 -34.55 42.61 -11.60
CA ASN A 497 -34.64 43.50 -10.45
C ASN A 497 -35.56 42.89 -9.39
N SER A 498 -35.04 42.07 -8.47
CA SER A 498 -35.69 41.85 -7.18
C SER A 498 -34.70 41.29 -6.13
N PRO A 499 -34.71 41.74 -4.86
CA PRO A 499 -33.60 41.53 -3.92
C PRO A 499 -33.74 40.30 -3.00
N SER A 500 -34.64 39.36 -3.26
CA SER A 500 -34.95 38.31 -2.27
C SER A 500 -35.19 36.94 -2.90
N GLN A 501 -34.11 36.19 -3.21
CA GLN A 501 -34.04 34.71 -3.24
C GLN A 501 -32.60 34.25 -3.60
N PRO A 502 -32.09 33.13 -3.03
CA PRO A 502 -30.76 32.62 -3.34
C PRO A 502 -30.73 31.96 -4.73
N ARG A 503 -29.63 32.16 -5.47
CA ARG A 503 -29.41 31.66 -6.84
C ARG A 503 -28.69 30.31 -6.78
N LEU A 504 -29.24 29.26 -7.39
CA LEU A 504 -28.53 27.99 -7.66
C LEU A 504 -27.78 28.10 -8.99
N LEU A 505 -26.48 27.83 -8.98
CA LEU A 505 -25.71 27.48 -10.18
C LEU A 505 -25.85 25.96 -10.35
N VAL A 506 -26.35 25.49 -11.50
CA VAL A 506 -26.41 24.05 -11.81
C VAL A 506 -25.38 23.79 -12.90
N ILE A 507 -24.30 23.10 -12.54
CA ILE A 507 -23.35 22.51 -13.49
C ILE A 507 -23.88 21.10 -13.78
N CYS A 508 -24.32 20.86 -15.01
CA CYS A 508 -24.91 19.59 -15.40
C CYS A 508 -23.82 18.54 -15.66
N SER A 509 -23.70 17.52 -14.80
CA SER A 509 -23.13 16.24 -15.23
C SER A 509 -24.19 15.49 -16.07
N LYS A 510 -23.81 14.95 -17.22
CA LYS A 510 -24.71 14.04 -17.96
C LYS A 510 -24.79 12.72 -17.21
N PRO A 511 -25.98 12.19 -16.88
CA PRO A 511 -26.11 10.80 -16.51
C PRO A 511 -26.20 9.95 -17.78
N SER A 512 -25.29 9.00 -17.93
CA SER A 512 -25.47 7.85 -18.80
C SER A 512 -26.74 7.09 -18.37
N HIS A 513 -27.74 7.08 -19.26
CA HIS A 513 -28.95 6.24 -19.28
C HIS A 513 -29.29 5.40 -18.02
N ARG A 514 -30.26 5.85 -17.19
CA ARG A 514 -31.54 5.17 -16.85
C ARG A 514 -32.20 5.74 -15.58
N LEU A 515 -33.55 5.73 -15.59
CA LEU A 515 -34.52 5.92 -14.49
C LEU A 515 -34.92 7.36 -14.10
N TYR A 516 -35.93 7.88 -14.81
CA TYR A 516 -36.82 8.94 -14.30
C TYR A 516 -37.75 8.38 -13.20
N LYS A 517 -37.73 8.96 -11.99
CA LYS A 517 -38.87 8.98 -11.07
C LYS A 517 -39.24 10.43 -10.77
N HIS A 518 -40.47 10.81 -11.11
CA HIS A 518 -41.09 12.09 -10.78
C HIS A 518 -41.21 12.27 -9.26
N TYR A 519 -40.65 13.35 -8.72
CA TYR A 519 -41.10 13.95 -7.45
C TYR A 519 -41.68 15.33 -7.75
N GLN A 520 -43.01 15.47 -7.64
CA GLN A 520 -43.69 16.75 -7.60
C GLN A 520 -43.60 17.30 -6.16
N MET A 521 -42.94 18.46 -5.99
CA MET A 521 -43.03 19.23 -4.75
C MET A 521 -44.40 19.91 -4.67
N THR A 522 -45.23 19.48 -3.72
CA THR A 522 -46.43 20.20 -3.30
C THR A 522 -46.05 21.35 -2.35
N GLN A 523 -46.53 22.56 -2.66
CA GLN A 523 -46.37 23.73 -1.80
C GLN A 523 -47.11 23.58 -0.45
N PRO A 524 -46.62 24.24 0.63
CA PRO A 524 -47.24 24.13 1.94
C PRO A 524 -48.50 25.00 2.02
N LYS A 525 -49.62 24.37 2.41
CA LYS A 525 -50.82 25.10 2.82
C LYS A 525 -50.67 25.62 4.24
N SER A 526 -50.69 26.94 4.37
CA SER A 526 -50.97 27.68 5.60
C SER A 526 -52.20 27.11 6.33
N ARG A 527 -52.06 26.78 7.62
CA ARG A 527 -53.20 26.62 8.53
C ARG A 527 -52.93 27.33 9.84
N HIS A 528 -53.82 28.27 10.12
CA HIS A 528 -54.03 28.96 11.38
C HIS A 528 -54.28 27.97 12.53
N LEU A 529 -53.64 28.23 13.67
CA LEU A 529 -54.06 27.76 14.99
C LEU A 529 -55.19 28.66 15.50
N PRO A 530 -56.25 28.10 16.11
CA PRO A 530 -57.00 28.79 17.15
C PRO A 530 -56.55 28.31 18.54
N LEU A 531 -56.40 29.31 19.42
CA LEU A 531 -56.34 29.32 20.89
C LEU A 531 -56.22 27.98 21.64
#